data_AF-A0A3B9H257-F1
#
_entry.id   AF-A0A3B9H257-F1
#
_cell.length_a   1.000
_cell.length_b   1.000
_cell.length_c   1.000
_cell.angle_alpha   90.00
_cell.angle_beta   90.00
_cell.angle_gamma   90.00
#
_symmetry.space_group_name_H-M   'P 1'
#
loop_
_entity.id
_entity.type
_entity.pdbx_description
1 polymer ?
#
loop_
_entity_poly.entity_id
_entity_poly.type
_entity_poly.pdbx_seq_one_letter_code
_entity_poly.pdbx_strand_id
1 'polypeptide(L)'
;MRALILALAIWPAGHALAEVQQVVASLPGETEFEAPEALQNLAEGPVWLDLTIAPPLDPSLQREDGSWSGMVCDHHGEVSAKSVSVPTGSNHLLLNVRPGSPDRHAANLVSCDYAPQYSDGDDPGHVTRVKGCYYANATSIPTAVQWILNPLPASDCKSGD
;
A
#
# COMPACT_ATOMS: atom_id res chain seq x y z
N MET A 1 -34.80 38.15 42.54
CA MET A 1 -33.44 37.68 42.19
C MET A 1 -33.58 36.60 41.13
N ARG A 2 -33.15 36.85 39.89
CA ARG A 2 -33.23 35.88 38.78
C ARG A 2 -31.98 35.01 38.80
N ALA A 3 -32.15 33.70 38.91
CA ALA A 3 -31.06 32.73 38.77
C ALA A 3 -30.74 32.56 37.28
N LEU A 4 -29.50 32.87 36.88
CA LEU A 4 -28.95 32.53 35.58
C LEU A 4 -28.35 31.13 35.67
N ILE A 5 -28.89 30.18 34.91
CA ILE A 5 -28.29 28.85 34.73
C ILE A 5 -27.32 28.95 33.54
N LEU A 6 -26.02 28.85 33.80
CA LEU A 6 -25.02 28.65 32.75
C LEU A 6 -25.05 27.17 32.31
N ALA A 7 -25.47 26.94 31.08
CA ALA A 7 -25.26 25.66 30.41
C ALA A 7 -23.82 25.61 29.88
N LEU A 8 -22.96 24.79 30.50
CA LEU A 8 -21.68 24.41 29.90
C LEU A 8 -21.96 23.44 28.74
N ALA A 9 -21.78 23.93 27.51
CA ALA A 9 -21.66 23.06 26.35
C ALA A 9 -20.32 22.33 26.43
N ILE A 10 -20.37 21.03 26.74
CA ILE A 10 -19.24 20.11 26.61
C ILE A 10 -19.08 19.85 25.11
N TRP A 11 -18.09 20.47 24.49
CA TRP A 11 -17.68 20.10 23.13
C TRP A 11 -17.12 18.67 23.15
N PRO A 12 -17.47 17.81 22.17
CA PRO A 12 -16.88 16.49 22.07
C PRO A 12 -15.39 16.64 21.77
N ALA A 13 -14.59 15.81 22.45
CA ALA A 13 -13.17 15.67 22.21
C ALA A 13 -12.93 15.42 20.71
N GLY A 14 -12.08 16.25 20.10
CA GLY A 14 -11.61 16.01 18.75
C GLY A 14 -10.98 14.63 18.67
N HIS A 15 -11.42 13.82 17.70
CA HIS A 15 -10.71 12.60 17.35
C HIS A 15 -9.33 13.05 16.89
N ALA A 16 -8.28 12.65 17.62
CA ALA A 16 -6.93 12.75 17.07
C ALA A 16 -6.96 11.97 15.76
N LEU A 17 -6.75 12.66 14.62
CA LEU A 17 -6.52 12.01 13.35
C LEU A 17 -5.32 11.09 13.58
N ALA A 18 -5.50 9.78 13.38
CA ALA A 18 -4.40 8.82 13.47
C ALA A 18 -3.27 9.31 12.56
N GLU A 19 -2.04 9.35 13.08
CA GLU A 19 -0.87 9.77 12.32
C GLU A 19 -0.67 8.80 11.15
N VAL A 20 -0.44 9.35 9.95
CA VAL A 20 -0.28 8.57 8.73
C VAL A 20 1.12 7.96 8.73
N GLN A 21 1.21 6.63 8.79
CA GLN A 21 2.48 5.93 8.75
C GLN A 21 3.10 6.03 7.34
N GLN A 22 4.35 6.49 7.25
CA GLN A 22 5.11 6.51 5.99
C GLN A 22 5.81 5.16 5.80
N VAL A 23 5.46 4.45 4.73
CA VAL A 23 6.03 3.14 4.39
C VAL A 23 6.68 3.24 3.02
N VAL A 24 7.96 3.58 3.03
CA VAL A 24 8.81 3.64 1.82
C VAL A 24 9.75 2.45 1.86
N ALA A 25 9.67 1.58 0.86
CA ALA A 25 10.45 0.35 0.84
C ALA A 25 10.77 -0.11 -0.59
N SER A 26 11.78 -0.97 -0.71
CA SER A 26 12.13 -1.66 -1.94
C SER A 26 12.21 -3.15 -1.68
N LEU A 27 11.72 -3.94 -2.64
CA LEU A 27 11.76 -5.39 -2.65
C LEU A 27 12.53 -5.84 -3.91
N PRO A 28 13.40 -6.87 -3.85
CA PRO A 28 13.86 -7.54 -2.63
C PRO A 28 14.63 -6.57 -1.71
N GLY A 29 14.55 -6.79 -0.40
CA GLY A 29 15.29 -6.00 0.58
C GLY A 29 16.78 -6.38 0.65
N GLU A 30 17.52 -5.78 1.58
CA GLU A 30 18.94 -6.08 1.80
C GLU A 30 19.18 -7.50 2.34
N THR A 31 18.22 -8.03 3.10
CA THR A 31 18.27 -9.35 3.71
C THR A 31 17.42 -10.33 2.91
N GLU A 32 18.03 -11.42 2.46
CA GLU A 32 17.33 -12.49 1.76
C GLU A 32 16.22 -13.09 2.64
N PHE A 33 15.05 -13.34 2.05
CA PHE A 33 13.87 -13.91 2.72
C PHE A 33 13.29 -13.08 3.89
N GLU A 34 13.70 -11.82 4.05
CA GLU A 34 13.12 -10.92 5.04
C GLU A 34 12.47 -9.72 4.37
N ALA A 35 11.31 -9.33 4.88
CA ALA A 35 10.68 -8.10 4.45
C ALA A 35 11.54 -6.91 4.92
N PRO A 36 11.65 -5.80 4.17
CA PRO A 36 12.24 -4.57 4.66
C PRO A 36 11.64 -4.11 5.99
N GLU A 37 12.45 -3.49 6.85
CA GLU A 37 12.04 -3.05 8.20
C GLU A 37 10.75 -2.20 8.17
N ALA A 38 10.61 -1.31 7.18
CA ALA A 38 9.41 -0.48 7.02
C ALA A 38 8.12 -1.31 6.84
N LEU A 39 8.20 -2.50 6.22
CA LEU A 39 7.07 -3.43 6.10
C LEU A 39 6.90 -4.29 7.35
N GLN A 40 7.99 -4.69 8.01
CA GLN A 40 7.92 -5.46 9.26
C GLN A 40 7.26 -4.66 10.39
N ASN A 41 7.53 -3.36 10.43
CA ASN A 41 7.00 -2.42 11.44
C ASN A 41 5.63 -1.82 11.06
N LEU A 42 4.95 -2.39 10.06
CA LEU A 42 3.62 -1.96 9.66
C LEU A 42 2.65 -2.11 10.85
N ALA A 43 1.81 -1.10 11.06
CA ALA A 43 0.78 -1.10 12.10
C ALA A 43 -0.60 -0.91 11.47
N GLU A 44 -1.65 -1.30 12.19
CA GLU A 44 -3.02 -1.01 11.75
C GLU A 44 -3.28 0.49 11.78
N GLY A 45 -3.90 1.02 10.72
CA GLY A 45 -4.17 2.45 10.60
C GLY A 45 -3.88 3.02 9.21
N PRO A 46 -3.96 4.36 9.04
CA PRO A 46 -3.66 5.02 7.78
C PRO A 46 -2.17 4.95 7.44
N VAL A 47 -1.87 4.62 6.19
CA VAL A 47 -0.53 4.40 5.65
C VAL A 47 -0.40 5.12 4.31
N TRP A 48 0.69 5.86 4.16
CA TRP A 48 1.22 6.25 2.85
C TRP A 48 2.25 5.22 2.42
N LEU A 49 1.94 4.47 1.37
CA LEU A 49 2.83 3.46 0.79
C LEU A 49 3.55 4.04 -0.43
N ASP A 50 4.86 3.82 -0.51
CA ASP A 50 5.65 3.95 -1.73
C ASP A 50 6.58 2.73 -1.83
N LEU A 51 6.09 1.68 -2.49
CA LEU A 51 6.76 0.40 -2.59
C LEU A 51 7.28 0.18 -4.01
N THR A 52 8.58 -0.05 -4.12
CA THR A 52 9.23 -0.47 -5.38
C THR A 52 9.54 -1.96 -5.32
N ILE A 53 9.24 -2.72 -6.37
CA ILE A 53 9.41 -4.17 -6.45
C ILE A 53 10.18 -4.45 -7.72
N ALA A 54 11.42 -4.88 -7.56
CA ALA A 54 12.33 -5.22 -8.65
C ALA A 54 12.33 -6.73 -8.93
N PRO A 55 12.68 -7.12 -10.17
CA PRO A 55 12.94 -8.51 -10.51
C PRO A 55 13.97 -9.15 -9.55
N PRO A 56 13.89 -10.47 -9.28
CA PRO A 56 12.96 -11.43 -9.87
C PRO A 56 11.62 -11.56 -9.10
N LEU A 57 11.28 -10.59 -8.23
CA LEU A 57 10.03 -10.65 -7.49
C LEU A 57 8.87 -10.21 -8.38
N ASP A 58 7.97 -11.15 -8.67
CA ASP A 58 6.79 -10.90 -9.50
C ASP A 58 5.52 -10.84 -8.64
N PRO A 59 4.91 -9.65 -8.47
CA PRO A 59 3.61 -9.54 -7.83
C PRO A 59 2.53 -10.30 -8.61
N SER A 60 1.55 -10.83 -7.90
CA SER A 60 0.35 -11.39 -8.52
C SER A 60 -0.77 -10.35 -8.53
N LEU A 61 -1.47 -10.23 -9.65
CA LEU A 61 -2.58 -9.32 -9.85
C LEU A 61 -3.91 -10.07 -9.83
N GLN A 62 -4.86 -9.56 -9.07
CA GLN A 62 -6.26 -9.89 -9.25
C GLN A 62 -6.90 -8.91 -10.22
N ARG A 63 -7.56 -9.44 -11.25
CA ARG A 63 -8.36 -8.64 -12.19
C ARG A 63 -9.75 -8.37 -11.64
N GLU A 64 -10.48 -7.47 -12.32
CA GLU A 64 -11.86 -7.11 -11.93
C GLU A 64 -12.82 -8.31 -11.92
N ASP A 65 -12.63 -9.27 -12.83
CA ASP A 65 -13.37 -10.53 -12.92
C ASP A 65 -13.04 -11.54 -11.79
N GLY A 66 -12.07 -11.20 -10.93
CA GLY A 66 -11.62 -12.02 -9.80
C GLY A 66 -10.54 -13.04 -10.15
N SER A 67 -10.16 -13.19 -11.43
CA SER A 67 -9.06 -14.04 -11.84
C SER A 67 -7.71 -13.51 -11.35
N TRP A 68 -6.77 -14.43 -11.10
CA TRP A 68 -5.40 -14.11 -10.72
C TRP A 68 -4.45 -14.35 -11.87
N SER A 69 -3.44 -13.49 -12.03
CA SER A 69 -2.31 -13.70 -12.92
C SER A 69 -1.03 -13.15 -12.30
N GLY A 70 0.12 -13.53 -12.86
CA GLY A 70 1.34 -12.74 -12.66
C GLY A 70 1.15 -11.31 -13.18
N MET A 71 1.91 -10.38 -12.61
CA MET A 71 2.08 -9.06 -13.20
C MET A 71 2.90 -9.19 -14.47
N VAL A 72 2.45 -8.48 -15.52
CA VAL A 72 3.14 -8.45 -16.81
C VAL A 72 3.33 -6.99 -17.18
N CYS A 73 4.60 -6.58 -17.33
CA CYS A 73 4.98 -5.21 -17.67
C CYS A 73 5.28 -5.08 -19.17
N ASP A 74 4.32 -5.49 -20.02
CA ASP A 74 4.43 -5.40 -21.49
C ASP A 74 4.66 -3.95 -21.96
N HIS A 75 4.19 -2.98 -21.18
CA HIS A 75 4.36 -1.54 -21.39
C HIS A 75 4.67 -0.85 -20.06
N HIS A 76 5.52 0.18 -20.10
CA HIS A 76 5.70 1.07 -18.95
C HIS A 76 4.48 1.97 -18.77
N GLY A 77 4.06 2.16 -17.53
CA GLY A 77 2.90 2.97 -17.18
C GLY A 77 1.96 2.32 -16.17
N GLU A 78 0.76 2.87 -16.04
CA GLU A 78 -0.27 2.39 -15.11
C GLU A 78 -0.74 0.97 -15.45
N VAL A 79 -0.95 0.18 -14.40
CA VAL A 79 -1.50 -1.17 -14.45
C VAL A 79 -2.81 -1.22 -13.69
N SER A 80 -3.90 -1.59 -14.37
CA SER A 80 -5.19 -1.78 -13.73
C SER A 80 -5.20 -3.08 -12.92
N ALA A 81 -5.56 -2.97 -11.64
CA ALA A 81 -5.64 -4.10 -10.73
C ALA A 81 -6.74 -3.90 -9.68
N LYS A 82 -7.55 -4.94 -9.47
CA LYS A 82 -8.47 -5.00 -8.33
C LYS A 82 -7.71 -5.17 -7.02
N SER A 83 -6.66 -5.99 -7.06
CA SER A 83 -5.76 -6.26 -5.94
C SER A 83 -4.38 -6.67 -6.45
N VAL A 84 -3.34 -6.34 -5.69
CA VAL A 84 -1.95 -6.75 -5.90
C VAL A 84 -1.51 -7.57 -4.69
N SER A 85 -1.11 -8.82 -4.90
CA SER A 85 -0.45 -9.64 -3.91
C SER A 85 1.06 -9.50 -4.09
N VAL A 86 1.74 -8.96 -3.08
CA VAL A 86 3.16 -8.66 -3.12
C VAL A 86 3.96 -9.72 -2.36
N PRO A 87 4.96 -10.36 -3.00
CA PRO A 87 5.88 -11.24 -2.30
C PRO A 87 6.85 -10.41 -1.46
N THR A 88 6.84 -10.60 -0.14
CA THR A 88 7.70 -9.80 0.77
C THR A 88 8.94 -10.56 1.27
N GLY A 89 9.21 -11.74 0.70
CA GLY A 89 10.34 -12.60 1.10
C GLY A 89 10.11 -13.39 2.39
N SER A 90 9.33 -12.87 3.35
CA SER A 90 9.09 -13.52 4.64
C SER A 90 7.93 -14.53 4.60
N ASN A 91 8.15 -15.73 5.18
CA ASN A 91 7.08 -16.70 5.44
C ASN A 91 6.04 -16.19 6.46
N HIS A 92 6.31 -15.06 7.12
CA HIS A 92 5.49 -14.52 8.20
C HIS A 92 4.81 -13.19 7.84
N LEU A 93 5.02 -12.65 6.64
CA LEU A 93 4.37 -11.42 6.18
C LEU A 93 3.86 -11.57 4.74
N LEU A 94 2.55 -11.44 4.55
CA LEU A 94 1.93 -11.36 3.24
C LEU A 94 1.32 -9.97 3.06
N LEU A 95 1.54 -9.34 1.92
CA LEU A 95 1.00 -8.02 1.63
C LEU A 95 0.01 -8.10 0.46
N ASN A 96 -1.23 -7.69 0.70
CA ASN A 96 -2.25 -7.53 -0.33
C ASN A 96 -2.70 -6.07 -0.38
N VAL A 97 -2.56 -5.43 -1.53
CA VAL A 97 -2.92 -4.02 -1.75
C VAL A 97 -4.12 -3.94 -2.67
N ARG A 98 -5.11 -3.14 -2.29
CA ARG A 98 -6.28 -2.84 -3.14
C ARG A 98 -6.18 -1.39 -3.61
N PRO A 99 -5.80 -1.12 -4.86
CA PRO A 99 -5.62 0.25 -5.35
C PRO A 99 -6.91 1.08 -5.32
N GLY A 100 -8.05 0.41 -5.55
CA GLY A 100 -9.36 1.05 -5.65
C GLY A 100 -9.58 1.69 -7.03
N SER A 101 -10.66 2.45 -7.17
CA SER A 101 -10.99 3.15 -8.42
C SER A 101 -10.21 4.47 -8.55
N PRO A 102 -9.60 4.78 -9.71
CA PRO A 102 -8.87 6.04 -9.95
C PRO A 102 -9.68 7.30 -9.61
N ASP A 103 -10.97 7.34 -9.93
CA ASP A 103 -11.85 8.50 -9.67
C ASP A 103 -12.00 8.85 -8.19
N ARG A 104 -11.80 7.88 -7.29
CA ARG A 104 -11.96 8.06 -5.83
C ARG A 104 -10.65 8.01 -5.08
N HIS A 105 -9.62 7.39 -5.65
CA HIS A 105 -8.35 7.11 -5.01
C HIS A 105 -7.21 7.57 -5.92
N ALA A 106 -7.24 8.83 -6.34
CA ALA A 106 -6.27 9.40 -7.29
C ALA A 106 -4.81 9.40 -6.78
N ALA A 107 -4.59 9.21 -5.47
CA ALA A 107 -3.25 9.01 -4.92
C ALA A 107 -2.71 7.59 -5.13
N ASN A 108 -3.58 6.63 -5.49
CA ASN A 108 -3.26 5.22 -5.56
C ASN A 108 -2.91 4.82 -6.98
N LEU A 109 -1.77 4.18 -7.14
CA LEU A 109 -1.22 3.78 -8.43
C LEU A 109 -0.51 2.44 -8.29
N VAL A 110 -0.78 1.57 -9.27
CA VAL A 110 0.10 0.44 -9.58
C VAL A 110 0.68 0.74 -10.94
N SER A 111 2.00 0.69 -11.09
CA SER A 111 2.67 0.97 -12.36
C SER A 111 3.85 0.06 -12.60
N CYS A 112 4.17 -0.12 -13.88
CA CYS A 112 5.46 -0.63 -14.34
C CYS A 112 6.32 0.57 -14.71
N ASP A 113 7.30 0.89 -13.86
CA ASP A 113 8.21 2.01 -14.06
C ASP A 113 9.46 1.53 -14.81
N TYR A 114 9.96 2.32 -15.76
CA TYR A 114 11.18 2.01 -16.51
C TYR A 114 12.40 1.98 -15.58
N ALA A 115 13.17 0.90 -15.66
CA ALA A 115 14.34 0.67 -14.82
C ALA A 115 15.45 -0.07 -15.59
N PRO A 116 16.30 0.65 -16.35
CA PRO A 116 17.27 0.04 -17.27
C PRO A 116 18.34 -0.80 -16.58
N GLN A 117 18.58 -0.59 -15.29
CA GLN A 117 19.50 -1.44 -14.54
C GLN A 117 19.03 -2.90 -14.45
N TYR A 118 17.75 -3.17 -14.71
CA TYR A 118 17.17 -4.51 -14.78
C TYR A 118 16.89 -4.96 -16.22
N SER A 119 17.40 -4.25 -17.23
CA SER A 119 17.22 -4.67 -18.61
C SER A 119 17.92 -6.00 -18.88
N ASP A 120 17.30 -6.84 -19.68
CA ASP A 120 17.94 -7.99 -20.29
C ASP A 120 17.84 -7.92 -21.83
N GLY A 121 18.24 -8.99 -22.52
CA GLY A 121 18.28 -8.99 -23.99
C GLY A 121 16.93 -8.77 -24.67
N ASP A 122 15.82 -9.03 -23.95
CA ASP A 122 14.46 -9.02 -24.48
C ASP A 122 13.54 -8.01 -23.75
N ASP A 123 13.89 -7.58 -22.53
CA ASP A 123 13.17 -6.59 -21.71
C ASP A 123 14.00 -5.30 -21.50
N PRO A 124 13.47 -4.10 -21.80
CA PRO A 124 14.15 -2.83 -21.54
C PRO A 124 14.41 -2.53 -20.05
N GLY A 125 13.89 -3.36 -19.15
CA GLY A 125 14.01 -3.27 -17.70
C GLY A 125 12.85 -2.50 -17.09
N HIS A 126 12.30 -3.04 -16.02
CA HIS A 126 11.21 -2.43 -15.28
C HIS A 126 11.26 -2.76 -13.78
N VAL A 127 10.57 -1.94 -13.00
CA VAL A 127 10.17 -2.27 -11.63
C VAL A 127 8.68 -2.05 -11.50
N THR A 128 8.05 -2.82 -10.64
CA THR A 128 6.68 -2.57 -10.24
C THR A 128 6.65 -1.56 -9.11
N ARG A 129 5.81 -0.55 -9.22
CA ARG A 129 5.57 0.40 -8.14
C ARG A 129 4.13 0.29 -7.65
N VAL A 130 3.96 0.23 -6.34
CA VAL A 130 2.67 0.31 -5.67
C VAL A 130 2.73 1.49 -4.71
N LYS A 131 1.96 2.53 -5.03
CA LYS A 131 1.98 3.80 -4.30
C LYS A 131 0.59 4.22 -3.93
N GLY A 132 0.41 4.84 -2.76
CA GLY A 132 -0.82 5.55 -2.44
C GLY A 132 -1.17 5.63 -0.97
N CYS A 133 -2.41 6.04 -0.74
CA CYS A 133 -3.02 6.19 0.56
C CYS A 133 -3.92 4.99 0.88
N TYR A 134 -3.63 4.32 1.98
CA TYR A 134 -4.33 3.11 2.38
C TYR A 134 -4.61 3.05 3.87
N TYR A 135 -5.60 2.23 4.24
CA TYR A 135 -5.79 1.78 5.60
C TYR A 135 -5.29 0.33 5.71
N ALA A 136 -4.29 0.12 6.57
CA ALA A 136 -3.74 -1.19 6.87
C ALA A 136 -4.58 -1.94 7.90
N ASN A 137 -4.98 -3.17 7.56
CA ASN A 137 -5.56 -4.12 8.49
C ASN A 137 -4.70 -5.38 8.55
N ALA A 138 -4.48 -5.92 9.74
CA ALA A 138 -3.81 -7.20 9.92
C ALA A 138 -4.83 -8.33 10.01
N THR A 139 -4.54 -9.44 9.34
CA THR A 139 -5.25 -10.70 9.53
C THR A 139 -4.23 -11.77 9.90
N SER A 140 -4.41 -12.39 11.06
CA SER A 140 -3.60 -13.52 11.47
C SER A 140 -4.00 -14.76 10.66
N ILE A 141 -3.03 -15.38 10.00
CA ILE A 141 -3.18 -16.68 9.33
C ILE A 141 -2.22 -17.68 9.98
N PRO A 142 -2.42 -19.01 9.85
CA PRO A 142 -1.74 -20.01 10.67
C PRO A 142 -0.20 -19.90 10.73
N THR A 143 0.44 -19.34 9.72
CA THR A 143 1.91 -19.20 9.64
C THR A 143 2.40 -17.77 9.47
N ALA A 144 1.51 -16.77 9.35
CA ALA A 144 1.91 -15.43 8.97
C ALA A 144 0.90 -14.37 9.41
N VAL A 145 1.31 -13.11 9.32
CA VAL A 145 0.40 -11.97 9.28
C VAL A 145 0.17 -11.61 7.82
N GLN A 146 -1.10 -11.55 7.43
CA GLN A 146 -1.50 -10.95 6.17
C GLN A 146 -1.94 -9.52 6.40
N TRP A 147 -1.22 -8.58 5.78
CA TRP A 147 -1.61 -7.18 5.71
C TRP A 147 -2.49 -6.95 4.50
N ILE A 148 -3.66 -6.36 4.73
CA ILE A 148 -4.60 -5.95 3.68
C ILE A 148 -4.69 -4.43 3.71
N LEU A 149 -4.14 -3.80 2.67
CA LEU A 149 -4.19 -2.35 2.47
C LEU A 149 -5.43 -2.01 1.65
N ASN A 150 -6.36 -1.30 2.27
CA ASN A 150 -7.61 -0.85 1.64
C ASN A 150 -7.48 0.61 1.22
N PRO A 151 -8.00 0.99 0.05
CA PRO A 151 -7.75 2.32 -0.49
C PRO A 151 -8.45 3.39 0.36
N LEU A 152 -7.74 4.49 0.62
CA LEU A 152 -8.29 5.69 1.22
C LEU A 152 -8.30 6.84 0.20
N PRO A 153 -9.18 7.84 0.34
CA PRO A 153 -9.08 9.07 -0.41
C PRO A 153 -7.73 9.77 -0.17
N ALA A 154 -7.21 10.46 -1.19
CA ALA A 154 -5.94 11.17 -1.10
C ALA A 154 -5.87 12.19 0.07
N SER A 155 -7.02 12.76 0.45
CA SER A 155 -7.16 13.69 1.57
C SER A 155 -6.76 13.11 2.92
N ASP A 156 -6.88 11.79 3.09
CA ASP A 156 -6.75 11.14 4.39
C ASP A 156 -5.30 10.91 4.78
N CYS A 157 -4.41 10.77 3.78
CA CYS A 157 -2.98 10.63 4.04
C CYS A 157 -2.25 11.96 4.16
N LYS A 158 -2.95 13.10 3.98
CA LYS A 158 -2.36 14.45 3.84
C LYS A 158 -1.08 14.36 2.99
N SER A 159 -1.24 14.23 1.68
CA SER A 159 -0.13 14.25 0.72
C SER A 159 0.93 15.22 1.22
N GLY A 160 2.12 14.71 1.57
CA GLY A 160 3.14 15.52 2.23
C GLY A 160 3.31 16.85 1.51
N ASP A 161 3.03 17.94 2.22
CA ASP A 161 3.45 19.29 1.81
C ASP A 161 4.99 19.34 1.77
#